data_AF-A0A4Z1B2F3-F1
#
_entry.id   AF-A0A4Z1B2F3-F1
#
_cell.length_a   1.000
_cell.length_b   1.000
_cell.length_c   1.000
_cell.angle_alpha   90.00
_cell.angle_beta   90.00
_cell.angle_gamma   90.00
#
_symmetry.space_group_name_H-M   'P 1'
#
loop_
_entity.id
_entity.type
_entity.pdbx_description
1 polymer ?
#
loop_
_entity_poly.entity_id
_entity_poly.type
_entity_poly.pdbx_seq_one_letter_code
_entity_poly.pdbx_strand_id
1 'polypeptide(L)'
;MQALVKKSATLSVFFGIIFFLLNYFSAKHDTISPLLIRTLLATLTFFVLYIIVFSIFNSDARKIKFGITLSISTILFLIIGALFFTIQIGVIIGLIVGLIAGFVWEIIEKRNGGTH
;
A
#
# COMPACT_ATOMS: atom_id res chain seq x y z
N MET A 1 -16.92 7.29 -8.35
CA MET A 1 -15.51 7.22 -8.78
C MET A 1 -14.64 8.33 -8.20
N GLN A 2 -15.04 9.61 -8.19
CA GLN A 2 -14.20 10.72 -7.71
C GLN A 2 -13.64 10.51 -6.29
N ALA A 3 -14.45 10.03 -5.34
CA ALA A 3 -13.99 9.76 -3.97
C ALA A 3 -12.92 8.65 -3.88
N LEU A 4 -13.00 7.62 -4.72
CA LEU A 4 -12.01 6.53 -4.77
C LEU A 4 -10.68 7.02 -5.35
N VAL A 5 -10.75 7.80 -6.43
CA VAL A 5 -9.57 8.43 -7.04
C VAL A 5 -8.88 9.35 -6.04
N LYS A 6 -9.64 10.19 -5.32
CA LYS A 6 -9.10 11.09 -4.30
C LYS A 6 -8.41 10.32 -3.17
N LYS A 7 -9.06 9.28 -2.62
CA LYS A 7 -8.47 8.44 -1.55
C LYS A 7 -7.22 7.71 -2.02
N SER A 8 -7.26 7.11 -3.21
CA SER A 8 -6.11 6.40 -3.80
C SER A 8 -4.95 7.35 -4.05
N ALA A 9 -5.23 8.57 -4.54
CA ALA A 9 -4.22 9.59 -4.76
C ALA A 9 -3.56 10.02 -3.44
N THR A 10 -4.37 10.31 -2.40
CA THR A 10 -3.85 10.67 -1.08
C THR A 10 -2.93 9.58 -0.52
N LEU A 11 -3.38 8.32 -0.52
CA LEU A 11 -2.58 7.20 -0.03
C LEU A 11 -1.29 6.98 -0.82
N SER A 12 -1.35 7.16 -2.14
CA SER A 12 -0.18 6.99 -3.00
C SER A 12 0.84 8.10 -2.80
N VAL A 13 0.40 9.34 -2.60
CA VAL A 13 1.31 10.45 -2.25
C VAL A 13 2.00 10.17 -0.92
N PHE A 14 1.27 9.72 0.10
CA PHE A 14 1.88 9.33 1.38
C PHE A 14 2.90 8.20 1.22
N PHE A 15 2.52 7.15 0.50
CA PHE A 15 3.44 6.05 0.16
C PHE A 15 4.70 6.56 -0.55
N GLY A 16 4.54 7.42 -1.56
CA GLY A 16 5.65 7.98 -2.32
C GLY A 16 6.61 8.81 -1.47
N ILE A 17 6.08 9.65 -0.58
CA ILE A 17 6.89 10.44 0.35
C ILE A 17 7.68 9.52 1.27
N ILE A 18 7.04 8.53 1.89
CA ILE A 18 7.71 7.61 2.82
C ILE A 18 8.74 6.76 2.06
N PHE A 19 8.40 6.24 0.88
CA PHE A 19 9.32 5.46 0.04
C PHE A 19 10.55 6.28 -0.34
N PHE A 20 10.37 7.54 -0.74
CA PHE A 20 11.48 8.44 -1.05
C PHE A 20 12.37 8.64 0.16
N LEU A 21 11.79 9.02 1.31
CA LEU A 21 12.56 9.29 2.52
C LEU A 21 13.36 8.06 2.96
N LEU A 22 12.74 6.88 3.01
CA LEU A 22 13.46 5.66 3.39
C LEU A 22 14.58 5.31 2.43
N ASN A 23 14.36 5.42 1.12
CA ASN A 23 15.42 5.15 0.14
C ASN A 23 16.51 6.23 0.17
N TYR A 24 16.16 7.51 0.37
CA TYR A 24 17.11 8.61 0.46
C TYR A 24 18.05 8.45 1.65
N PHE A 25 17.52 8.13 2.83
CA PHE A 25 18.33 7.92 4.03
C PHE A 25 19.08 6.57 4.04
N SER A 26 18.60 5.58 3.28
CA SER A 26 19.26 4.27 3.17
C SER A 26 20.36 4.25 2.10
N ALA A 27 20.23 5.03 1.04
CA ALA A 27 21.19 5.06 -0.05
C ALA A 27 22.42 5.88 0.37
N LYS A 28 23.53 5.20 0.66
CA LYS A 28 24.77 5.87 1.03
C LYS A 28 25.33 6.79 -0.07
N HIS A 29 25.04 6.56 -1.35
CA HIS A 29 25.65 7.32 -2.47
C HIS A 29 24.82 7.42 -3.77
N ASP A 30 23.48 7.22 -3.75
CA ASP A 30 22.69 7.44 -4.97
C ASP A 30 22.50 8.93 -5.25
N THR A 31 22.72 9.35 -6.49
CA THR A 31 22.38 10.69 -6.95
C THR A 31 20.86 10.89 -6.84
N ILE A 32 20.39 12.09 -6.47
CA ILE A 32 18.95 12.35 -6.21
C ILE A 32 18.06 12.05 -7.43
N SER A 33 18.58 12.25 -8.65
CA SER A 33 17.82 12.07 -9.90
C SER A 33 17.27 10.64 -10.11
N PRO A 34 18.09 9.56 -10.11
CA PRO A 34 17.59 8.20 -10.25
C PRO A 34 16.64 7.79 -9.11
N LEU A 35 16.83 8.32 -7.90
CA LEU A 35 15.92 8.08 -6.79
C LEU A 35 14.53 8.68 -7.05
N LEU A 36 14.45 9.93 -7.53
CA LEU A 36 13.18 10.57 -7.87
C LEU A 36 12.38 9.77 -8.91
N ILE A 37 13.04 9.28 -9.97
CA ILE A 37 12.39 8.48 -11.01
C ILE A 37 11.83 7.18 -10.42
N ARG A 38 12.63 6.46 -9.61
CA ARG A 38 12.19 5.23 -8.95
C ARG A 38 10.99 5.48 -8.02
N THR A 39 11.04 6.54 -7.23
CA THR A 39 9.93 6.94 -6.35
C THR A 39 8.67 7.27 -7.15
N LEU A 40 8.80 8.01 -8.25
CA LEU A 40 7.67 8.38 -9.09
C LEU A 40 7.00 7.13 -9.69
N LEU A 41 7.80 6.21 -10.21
CA LEU A 41 7.32 4.92 -10.75
C LEU A 41 6.67 4.06 -9.66
N ALA A 42 7.28 3.95 -8.48
CA ALA A 42 6.72 3.21 -7.36
C ALA A 42 5.38 3.80 -6.90
N THR A 43 5.30 5.14 -6.80
CA THR A 43 4.09 5.87 -6.43
C THR A 43 2.97 5.66 -7.44
N LEU A 44 3.27 5.77 -8.73
CA LEU A 44 2.30 5.55 -9.80
C LEU A 44 1.82 4.10 -9.81
N THR A 45 2.74 3.14 -9.64
CA THR A 45 2.40 1.71 -9.55
C THR A 45 1.47 1.45 -8.37
N PHE A 46 1.80 2.00 -7.19
CA PHE A 46 0.98 1.86 -6.01
C PHE A 46 -0.41 2.47 -6.20
N PHE A 47 -0.49 3.65 -6.85
CA PHE A 47 -1.76 4.29 -7.20
C PHE A 47 -2.63 3.43 -8.11
N VAL A 48 -2.07 2.88 -9.18
CA VAL A 48 -2.79 2.00 -10.12
C VAL A 48 -3.26 0.74 -9.41
N LEU A 49 -2.41 0.11 -8.60
CA LEU A 49 -2.78 -1.06 -7.80
C LEU A 49 -3.94 -0.75 -6.87
N TYR A 50 -3.89 0.39 -6.16
CA TYR A 50 -4.95 0.82 -5.26
C TYR A 50 -6.27 1.04 -6.00
N ILE A 51 -6.24 1.66 -7.18
CA ILE A 51 -7.43 1.83 -8.01
C ILE A 51 -7.98 0.48 -8.47
N ILE A 52 -7.14 -0.45 -8.94
CA ILE A 52 -7.58 -1.77 -9.39
C ILE A 52 -8.25 -2.52 -8.23
N VAL A 53 -7.58 -2.58 -7.08
CA VAL A 53 -8.08 -3.27 -5.89
C VAL A 53 -9.41 -2.67 -5.43
N PHE A 54 -9.51 -1.33 -5.32
CA PHE A 54 -10.76 -0.68 -4.94
C PHE A 54 -11.87 -0.81 -5.98
N SER A 55 -11.53 -0.94 -7.25
CA SER A 55 -12.50 -1.15 -8.34
C SER A 55 -13.06 -2.57 -8.34
N ILE A 56 -12.30 -3.58 -7.91
CA ILE A 56 -12.76 -4.98 -7.82
C ILE A 56 -13.81 -5.16 -6.71
N PHE A 57 -13.76 -4.35 -5.65
CA PHE A 57 -14.71 -4.48 -4.54
C PHE A 57 -16.04 -3.80 -4.84
N ASN A 58 -17.12 -4.59 -4.87
CA ASN A 58 -18.47 -4.08 -5.11
C ASN A 58 -19.10 -3.34 -3.92
N SER A 59 -18.67 -3.60 -2.68
CA SER A 59 -19.23 -2.95 -1.48
C SER A 59 -18.25 -1.98 -0.84
N ASP A 60 -18.76 -0.84 -0.39
CA ASP A 60 -17.94 0.18 0.28
C ASP A 60 -17.35 -0.33 1.60
N ALA A 61 -18.04 -1.25 2.28
CA ALA A 61 -17.51 -1.93 3.46
C ALA A 61 -16.25 -2.77 3.16
N ARG A 62 -16.22 -3.52 2.04
CA ARG A 62 -15.02 -4.28 1.64
C ARG A 62 -13.90 -3.34 1.23
N LYS A 63 -14.21 -2.27 0.49
CA LYS A 63 -13.24 -1.24 0.16
C LYS A 63 -12.55 -0.71 1.42
N ILE A 64 -13.31 -0.35 2.45
CA ILE A 64 -12.72 0.16 3.70
C ILE A 64 -11.77 -0.86 4.33
N LYS A 65 -12.18 -2.12 4.45
CA LYS A 65 -11.35 -3.19 5.06
C LYS A 65 -10.04 -3.40 4.32
N PHE A 66 -10.12 -3.62 3.01
CA PHE A 66 -8.94 -3.83 2.19
C PHE A 66 -8.09 -2.57 2.07
N GLY A 67 -8.71 -1.39 2.01
CA GLY A 67 -8.02 -0.11 2.00
C GLY A 67 -7.22 0.14 3.29
N ILE A 68 -7.75 -0.23 4.45
CA ILE A 68 -7.04 -0.10 5.73
C ILE A 68 -5.90 -1.13 5.81
N THR A 69 -6.21 -2.40 5.57
CA THR A 69 -5.24 -3.50 5.70
C THR A 69 -4.08 -3.38 4.71
N LEU A 70 -4.33 -3.00 3.46
CA LEU A 70 -3.28 -2.76 2.47
C LEU A 70 -2.41 -1.56 2.82
N SER A 71 -3.00 -0.44 3.26
CA SER A 71 -2.22 0.76 3.64
C SER A 71 -1.29 0.43 4.79
N ILE A 72 -1.84 -0.15 5.85
CA ILE A 72 -1.09 -0.46 7.08
C ILE A 72 0.00 -1.48 6.79
N SER A 73 -0.33 -2.58 6.09
CA SER A 73 0.64 -3.62 5.79
C SER A 73 1.74 -3.12 4.87
N THR A 74 1.40 -2.35 3.82
CA THR A 74 2.42 -1.80 2.92
C THR A 74 3.39 -0.89 3.66
N ILE A 75 2.90 0.02 4.52
CA ILE A 75 3.77 0.92 5.29
C ILE A 75 4.66 0.12 6.27
N LEU A 76 4.07 -0.82 7.01
CA LEU A 76 4.82 -1.65 7.96
C LEU A 76 5.94 -2.44 7.28
N PHE A 77 5.62 -3.15 6.21
CA PHE A 77 6.61 -3.97 5.50
C PHE A 77 7.60 -3.15 4.67
N LEU A 78 7.23 -1.92 4.27
CA LEU A 78 8.17 -0.97 3.67
C LEU A 78 9.23 -0.54 4.70
N ILE A 79 8.85 -0.31 5.96
CA ILE A 79 9.81 -0.04 7.06
C ILE A 79 10.65 -1.27 7.35
N ILE A 80 10.04 -2.46 7.49
CA ILE A 80 10.76 -3.72 7.73
C ILE A 80 11.74 -4.01 6.59
N GLY A 81 11.33 -3.81 5.35
CA GLY A 81 12.18 -3.99 4.17
C GLY A 81 13.37 -3.04 4.16
N ALA A 82 13.20 -1.80 4.62
CA ALA A 82 14.30 -0.85 4.79
C ALA A 82 15.30 -1.28 5.89
N LEU A 83 14.83 -1.97 6.94
CA LEU A 83 15.65 -2.36 8.08
C LEU A 83 16.39 -3.69 7.89
N PHE A 84 15.75 -4.70 7.28
CA PHE A 84 16.23 -6.08 7.27
C PHE A 84 16.59 -6.63 5.89
N PHE A 85 16.05 -6.08 4.80
CA PHE A 85 16.23 -6.60 3.44
C PHE A 85 16.37 -5.45 2.43
N THR A 86 15.62 -5.50 1.31
CA THR A 86 15.45 -4.37 0.39
C THR A 86 14.04 -3.79 0.50
N ILE A 87 13.94 -2.47 0.31
CA ILE A 87 12.65 -1.75 0.35
C ILE A 87 11.66 -2.34 -0.67
N GLN A 88 12.15 -2.77 -1.84
CA GLN A 88 11.33 -3.39 -2.88
C GLN A 88 10.68 -4.70 -2.41
N ILE A 89 11.44 -5.57 -1.75
CA ILE A 89 10.93 -6.82 -1.17
C ILE A 89 9.90 -6.51 -0.08
N GLY A 90 10.17 -5.51 0.76
CA GLY A 90 9.23 -5.02 1.77
C GLY A 90 7.88 -4.63 1.18
N VAL A 91 7.88 -3.84 0.09
CA VAL A 91 6.64 -3.45 -0.59
C VAL A 91 5.86 -4.66 -1.11
N ILE A 92 6.53 -5.62 -1.76
CA ILE A 92 5.89 -6.83 -2.31
C ILE A 92 5.24 -7.64 -1.18
N ILE A 93 5.98 -7.90 -0.09
CA ILE A 93 5.46 -8.65 1.05
C ILE A 93 4.29 -7.91 1.69
N GLY A 94 4.40 -6.58 1.86
CA GLY A 94 3.32 -5.76 2.42
C GLY A 94 2.03 -5.79 1.61
N LEU A 95 2.12 -5.80 0.29
CA LEU A 95 0.95 -5.96 -0.57
C LEU A 95 0.30 -7.34 -0.39
N ILE A 96 1.09 -8.41 -0.38
CA ILE A 96 0.59 -9.78 -0.20
C ILE A 96 -0.07 -9.94 1.17
N VAL A 97 0.62 -9.52 2.24
CA VAL A 97 0.11 -9.63 3.62
C VAL A 97 -1.12 -8.75 3.82
N GLY A 98 -1.15 -7.55 3.23
CA GLY A 98 -2.32 -6.66 3.28
C GLY A 98 -3.55 -7.27 2.63
N LEU A 99 -3.41 -7.93 1.47
CA LEU A 99 -4.50 -8.66 0.83
C LEU A 99 -5.01 -9.80 1.72
N ILE A 100 -4.09 -10.62 2.26
CA ILE A 100 -4.44 -11.73 3.15
C ILE A 100 -5.17 -11.22 4.38
N ALA A 101 -4.66 -10.15 5.02
CA ALA A 101 -5.29 -9.55 6.20
C ALA A 101 -6.71 -9.05 5.90
N GLY A 102 -6.94 -8.46 4.72
CA GLY A 102 -8.28 -8.06 4.26
C GLY A 102 -9.24 -9.25 4.15
N PHE A 103 -8.77 -10.37 3.59
CA PHE A 103 -9.57 -11.61 3.52
C PHE A 103 -9.85 -12.21 4.89
N VAL A 104 -8.84 -12.24 5.78
CA VAL A 104 -8.99 -12.73 7.16
C VAL A 104 -10.04 -11.91 7.90
N TRP A 105 -10.02 -10.58 7.76
CA TRP A 105 -11.05 -9.70 8.32
C TRP A 105 -12.44 -10.10 7.80
N GLU A 106 -12.60 -10.25 6.48
CA GLU A 106 -13.88 -10.61 5.87
C GLU A 106 -14.42 -11.97 6.38
N ILE A 107 -13.53 -12.94 6.60
CA ILE A 107 -13.91 -14.26 7.14
C ILE A 107 -14.36 -14.16 8.60
N ILE A 108 -13.62 -13.42 9.43
CA ILE A 108 -13.94 -13.26 10.87
C ILE A 108 -15.30 -12.59 11.03
N GLU A 109 -15.57 -11.53 10.28
CA GLU A 109 -16.83 -10.81 10.34
C GLU A 109 -18.02 -11.69 9.88
N LYS A 110 -17.86 -12.44 8.79
CA LYS A 110 -18.89 -13.40 8.35
C LYS A 110 -19.18 -14.46 9.41
N ARG A 111 -18.17 -14.92 10.15
CA ARG A 111 -18.34 -15.91 11.24
C ARG A 111 -18.99 -15.32 12.49
N ASN A 112 -18.76 -14.04 12.78
CA ASN A 112 -19.34 -13.35 13.92
C ASN A 112 -20.76 -12.82 13.67
N GLY A 113 -21.45 -13.33 12.65
CA GLY A 113 -22.87 -13.04 12.40
C GLY A 113 -23.12 -11.66 11.81
N GLY A 114 -22.22 -11.14 10.97
CA GLY A 114 -22.32 -9.82 10.34
C GLY A 114 -23.74 -9.43 9.91
N THR A 115 -24.42 -8.67 10.77
CA THR A 115 -25.73 -8.09 10.52
C THR A 115 -25.55 -6.95 9.53
N HIS A 116 -26.01 -7.21 8.30
CA HIS A 116 -26.43 -6.28 7.23
C HIS A 116 -25.64 -4.99 7.01
#